data_AF-A0AAV4VS90-F1
#
_entry.id   AF-A0AAV4VS90-F1
#
_cell.length_a   1.000
_cell.length_b   1.000
_cell.length_c   1.000
_cell.angle_alpha   90.00
_cell.angle_beta   90.00
_cell.angle_gamma   90.00
#
_symmetry.space_group_name_H-M   'P 1'
#
loop_
_entity.id
_entity.type
_entity.pdbx_description
1 polymer ?
#
loop_
_entity_poly.entity_id
_entity_poly.type
_entity_poly.pdbx_seq_one_letter_code
_entity_poly.pdbx_strand_id
1 'polypeptide(L)'
;MDIGSAARHRVAIYFTQFYLKSGFTAADYAYYSRHLKEGVGRHNFGTIASDGEPTYLISNHQILVLTMNVRSLDNIHLRVQEHLMDVSGFNVTYEMILRNKTVRNDDCIYHHCSFTGNCYAASDFNKYKCECFAGYFGKECQYDGSCGPNSSSEVCRNGGTCR
;
A
#
# COMPACT_ATOMS: atom_id res chain seq x y z
N MET A 1 15.52 -40.43 -11.74
CA MET A 1 16.27 -39.23 -11.33
C MET A 1 15.35 -38.04 -11.56
N ASP A 2 14.57 -37.70 -10.55
CA ASP A 2 13.74 -36.49 -10.57
C ASP A 2 14.66 -35.28 -10.50
N ILE A 3 14.80 -34.56 -11.61
CA ILE A 3 15.32 -33.19 -11.59
C ILE A 3 14.18 -32.35 -11.00
N GLY A 4 14.13 -32.30 -9.68
CA GLY A 4 13.21 -31.44 -8.95
C GLY A 4 13.33 -30.02 -9.51
N SER A 5 12.29 -29.58 -10.21
CA SER A 5 12.12 -28.21 -10.68
C SER A 5 12.42 -27.29 -9.50
N ALA A 6 13.58 -26.64 -9.52
CA ALA A 6 13.99 -25.77 -8.43
C ALA A 6 12.90 -24.70 -8.27
N ALA A 7 12.17 -24.77 -7.15
CA ALA A 7 11.01 -23.94 -6.92
C ALA A 7 11.47 -22.48 -6.87
N ARG A 8 11.31 -21.77 -8.00
CA ARG A 8 11.83 -20.44 -8.16
C ARG A 8 10.87 -19.48 -7.47
N HIS A 9 11.32 -18.87 -6.39
CA HIS A 9 10.58 -17.86 -5.64
C HIS A 9 10.46 -16.54 -6.43
N ARG A 10 9.51 -15.70 -6.01
CA ARG A 10 9.28 -14.31 -6.41
C ARG A 10 9.11 -13.48 -5.13
N VAL A 11 9.27 -12.18 -5.24
CA VAL A 11 9.00 -11.23 -4.14
C VAL A 11 7.59 -10.72 -4.30
N ALA A 12 6.77 -10.88 -3.27
CA ALA A 12 5.52 -10.14 -3.12
C ALA A 12 5.76 -9.05 -2.08
N ILE A 13 5.45 -7.80 -2.44
CA ILE A 13 5.42 -6.67 -1.50
C ILE A 13 3.97 -6.24 -1.30
N TYR A 14 3.63 -5.92 -0.06
CA TYR A 14 2.32 -5.44 0.36
C TYR A 14 2.48 -4.03 0.90
N PHE A 15 1.70 -3.11 0.35
CA PHE A 15 1.71 -1.70 0.69
C PHE A 15 0.67 -1.43 1.78
N THR A 16 1.05 -1.59 3.04
CA THR A 16 0.10 -1.51 4.16
C THR A 16 -0.25 -0.06 4.52
N GLN A 17 0.68 0.88 4.34
CA GLN A 17 0.44 2.31 4.57
C GLN A 17 1.30 3.13 3.60
N PHE A 18 0.85 3.30 2.36
CA PHE A 18 1.63 3.96 1.31
C PHE A 18 1.08 5.35 0.97
N TYR A 19 1.79 6.42 1.34
CA TYR A 19 1.28 7.79 1.19
C TYR A 19 1.95 8.57 0.06
N LEU A 20 2.95 8.01 -0.62
CA LEU A 20 3.75 8.74 -1.60
C LEU A 20 2.98 8.95 -2.91
N LYS A 21 2.78 10.20 -3.33
CA LYS A 21 2.23 10.54 -4.66
C LYS A 21 3.27 10.49 -5.79
N SER A 22 4.56 10.55 -5.45
CA SER A 22 5.63 10.50 -6.43
C SER A 22 6.95 10.09 -5.79
N GLY A 23 7.98 9.88 -6.61
CA GLY A 23 9.34 9.60 -6.14
C GLY A 23 9.58 8.16 -5.69
N PHE A 24 8.60 7.26 -5.80
CA PHE A 24 8.78 5.84 -5.52
C PHE A 24 8.71 5.02 -6.81
N THR A 25 9.71 4.16 -7.03
CA THR A 25 9.80 3.28 -8.20
C THR A 25 10.24 1.89 -7.78
N ALA A 26 9.88 0.89 -8.58
CA ALA A 26 10.31 -0.49 -8.36
C ALA A 26 10.88 -1.11 -9.64
N ALA A 27 11.92 -1.92 -9.49
CA ALA A 27 12.47 -2.73 -10.55
C ALA A 27 12.96 -4.08 -10.01
N ASP A 28 12.70 -5.15 -10.76
CA ASP A 28 13.25 -6.47 -10.44
C ASP A 28 14.44 -6.83 -11.34
N TYR A 29 15.23 -7.80 -10.87
CA TYR A 29 16.46 -8.22 -11.53
C TYR A 29 16.65 -9.73 -11.45
N ALA A 30 17.09 -10.35 -12.55
CA ALA A 30 17.57 -11.73 -12.51
C ALA A 30 18.87 -11.83 -11.72
N TYR A 31 19.74 -10.82 -11.81
CA TYR A 31 20.94 -10.65 -11.00
C TYR A 31 21.18 -9.15 -10.74
N TYR A 32 21.45 -8.81 -9.48
CA TYR A 32 21.69 -7.44 -9.04
C TYR A 32 23.10 -7.30 -8.47
N SER A 33 23.83 -6.30 -8.97
CA SER A 33 25.08 -5.85 -8.39
C SER A 33 25.10 -4.32 -8.44
N ARG A 34 25.49 -3.68 -7.34
CA ARG A 34 25.62 -2.22 -7.26
C ARG A 34 26.64 -1.66 -8.27
N HIS A 35 27.54 -2.49 -8.78
CA HIS A 35 28.54 -2.10 -9.79
C HIS A 35 28.02 -2.21 -11.23
N LEU A 36 26.94 -2.97 -11.46
CA LEU A 36 26.30 -3.10 -12.77
C LEU A 36 25.19 -2.04 -12.86
N LYS A 37 25.47 -0.93 -13.57
CA LYS A 37 24.57 0.24 -13.63
C LYS A 37 23.13 -0.07 -14.05
N GLU A 38 22.90 -1.16 -14.78
CA GLU A 38 21.56 -1.56 -15.24
C GLU A 38 21.09 -2.92 -14.72
N GLY A 39 21.94 -3.65 -13.97
CA GLY A 39 21.69 -5.05 -13.59
C GLY A 39 21.46 -5.98 -14.79
N VAL A 40 21.18 -7.26 -14.54
CA VAL A 40 20.88 -8.24 -15.61
C VAL A 40 19.42 -8.67 -15.50
N GLY A 41 18.73 -8.69 -16.65
CA GLY A 41 17.32 -9.08 -16.71
C GLY A 41 16.40 -8.12 -15.96
N ARG A 42 16.71 -6.81 -16.01
CA ARG A 42 15.96 -5.76 -15.33
C ARG A 42 14.55 -5.62 -15.91
N HIS A 43 13.54 -5.64 -15.06
CA HIS A 43 12.17 -5.25 -15.41
C HIS A 43 11.73 -4.06 -14.55
N ASN A 44 11.23 -3.01 -15.18
CA ASN A 44 10.75 -1.80 -14.49
C ASN A 44 9.24 -1.86 -14.31
N PHE A 45 8.78 -1.63 -13.09
CA PHE A 45 7.36 -1.48 -12.76
C PHE A 45 6.86 -0.03 -12.88
N GLY A 46 7.77 0.92 -13.13
CA GLY A 46 7.46 2.33 -13.24
C GLY A 46 7.33 3.02 -11.88
N THR A 47 6.66 4.16 -11.88
CA THR A 47 6.34 4.93 -10.66
C THR A 47 5.14 4.31 -9.98
N ILE A 48 5.25 4.14 -8.67
CA ILE A 48 4.15 3.71 -7.81
C ILE A 48 3.77 4.92 -6.97
N ALA A 49 2.49 5.25 -7.01
CA ALA A 49 1.94 6.44 -6.41
C ALA A 49 0.63 6.11 -5.69
N SER A 50 0.32 6.83 -4.62
CA SER A 50 -0.80 6.55 -3.73
C SER A 50 -2.16 6.71 -4.43
N ASP A 51 -2.25 7.61 -5.41
CA ASP A 51 -3.43 7.80 -6.27
C ASP A 51 -3.77 6.57 -7.11
N GLY A 52 -2.79 5.72 -7.41
CA GLY A 52 -3.00 4.41 -8.03
C GLY A 52 -3.44 3.32 -7.06
N GLU A 53 -3.67 3.65 -5.79
CA GLU A 53 -4.15 2.75 -4.73
C GLU A 53 -3.41 1.39 -4.69
N PRO A 54 -2.06 1.40 -4.67
CA PRO A 54 -1.30 0.16 -4.77
C PRO A 54 -1.47 -0.66 -3.49
N THR A 55 -2.05 -1.85 -3.59
CA THR A 55 -2.18 -2.79 -2.46
C THR A 55 -1.01 -3.77 -2.39
N TYR A 56 -0.55 -4.26 -3.55
CA TYR A 56 0.63 -5.13 -3.63
C TYR A 56 1.38 -4.98 -4.96
N LEU A 57 2.60 -5.53 -5.01
CA LEU A 57 3.39 -5.70 -6.23
C LEU A 57 4.06 -7.08 -6.22
N ILE A 58 4.07 -7.77 -7.36
CA ILE A 58 4.70 -9.09 -7.52
C ILE A 58 5.85 -8.98 -8.52
N SER A 59 7.07 -9.24 -8.08
CA SER A 59 8.24 -9.25 -8.95
C SER A 59 8.24 -10.46 -9.89
N ASN A 60 8.88 -10.39 -11.05
CA ASN A 60 9.15 -11.53 -11.92
C ASN A 60 10.36 -12.34 -11.48
N HIS A 61 11.28 -11.71 -10.75
CA HIS A 61 12.54 -12.30 -10.28
C HIS A 61 12.65 -12.30 -8.75
N GLN A 62 13.66 -12.96 -8.18
CA GLN A 62 13.86 -13.04 -6.73
C GLN A 62 14.45 -11.78 -6.11
N ILE A 63 14.91 -10.85 -6.93
CA ILE A 63 15.52 -9.61 -6.48
C ILE A 63 14.61 -8.47 -6.93
N LEU A 64 14.07 -7.74 -5.95
CA LEU A 64 13.27 -6.54 -6.15
C LEU A 64 13.99 -5.38 -5.47
N VAL A 65 14.20 -4.29 -6.19
CA VAL A 65 14.80 -3.06 -5.68
C VAL A 65 13.75 -1.97 -5.70
N LEU A 66 13.50 -1.40 -4.52
CA LEU A 66 12.64 -0.25 -4.33
C LEU A 66 13.54 0.98 -4.26
N THR A 67 13.21 2.00 -5.04
CA THR A 67 13.95 3.26 -5.06
C THR A 67 13.03 4.40 -4.68
N MET A 68 13.37 5.09 -3.59
CA MET A 68 12.70 6.30 -3.13
C MET A 68 13.60 7.52 -3.38
N ASN A 69 13.08 8.51 -4.10
CA ASN A 69 13.75 9.77 -4.41
C ASN A 69 12.75 10.92 -4.19
N VAL A 70 12.79 11.51 -2.99
CA VAL A 70 11.94 12.64 -2.61
C VAL A 70 12.75 13.93 -2.76
N ARG A 71 12.32 14.81 -3.68
CA ARG A 71 13.02 16.07 -4.00
C ARG A 71 12.37 17.31 -3.37
N SER A 72 11.06 17.31 -3.16
CA SER A 72 10.34 18.31 -2.37
C SER A 72 9.25 17.61 -1.55
N LEU A 73 8.88 18.21 -0.42
CA LEU A 73 7.83 17.69 0.47
C LEU A 73 6.43 18.19 0.09
N ASP A 74 6.34 19.11 -0.87
CA ASP A 74 5.08 19.72 -1.26
C ASP A 74 4.27 18.71 -2.07
N ASN A 75 3.11 18.32 -1.54
CA ASN A 75 2.17 17.39 -2.18
C ASN A 75 2.68 15.96 -2.40
N ILE A 76 3.68 15.50 -1.66
CA ILE A 76 4.10 14.09 -1.73
C ILE A 76 3.20 13.14 -0.95
N HIS A 77 2.32 13.65 -0.08
CA HIS A 77 1.46 12.84 0.78
C HIS A 77 -0.03 13.04 0.48
N LEU A 78 -0.80 11.95 0.47
CA LEU A 78 -2.27 12.01 0.44
C LEU A 78 -2.80 11.72 1.85
N ARG A 79 -3.31 12.75 2.54
CA ARG A 79 -3.90 12.67 3.89
C ARG A 79 -5.00 13.72 4.08
N VAL A 80 -5.84 13.53 5.11
CA VAL A 80 -6.84 14.52 5.56
C VAL A 80 -6.13 15.76 6.11
N GLN A 81 -6.76 16.92 5.93
CA GLN A 81 -6.22 18.23 6.26
C GLN A 81 -5.67 18.35 7.69
N GLU A 82 -6.33 17.75 8.69
CA GLU A 82 -5.92 17.81 10.10
C GLU A 82 -4.69 16.93 10.43
N HIS A 83 -4.35 15.99 9.54
CA HIS A 83 -3.22 15.05 9.72
C HIS A 83 -2.27 15.05 8.53
N LEU A 84 -2.28 16.14 7.74
CA LEU A 84 -1.57 16.21 6.46
C LEU A 84 -0.04 16.07 6.61
N MET A 85 0.50 16.48 7.75
CA MET A 85 1.95 16.53 8.01
C MET A 85 2.45 15.44 8.98
N ASP A 86 1.57 14.59 9.50
CA ASP A 86 1.90 13.77 10.68
C ASP A 86 2.70 12.50 10.32
N VAL A 87 2.64 12.07 9.07
CA VAL A 87 3.38 10.89 8.59
C VAL A 87 3.93 11.14 7.20
N SER A 88 5.22 10.88 7.04
CA SER A 88 5.92 10.92 5.77
C SER A 88 6.42 9.54 5.35
N GLY A 89 6.11 9.12 4.12
CA GLY A 89 6.70 7.92 3.50
C GLY A 89 5.73 6.76 3.33
N PHE A 90 6.18 5.56 3.66
CA PHE A 90 5.41 4.33 3.52
C PHE A 90 5.78 3.29 4.60
N ASN A 91 4.81 2.45 4.97
CA ASN A 91 5.07 1.12 5.51
C ASN A 91 4.77 0.07 4.44
N VAL A 92 5.72 -0.85 4.29
CA VAL A 92 5.62 -2.01 3.41
C VAL A 92 6.11 -3.24 4.15
N THR A 93 5.59 -4.37 3.73
CA THR A 93 6.07 -5.69 4.16
C THR A 93 6.18 -6.59 2.94
N TYR A 94 6.95 -7.66 3.04
CA TYR A 94 7.22 -8.52 1.90
C TYR A 94 7.28 -9.99 2.31
N GLU A 95 7.02 -10.87 1.35
CA GLU A 95 7.28 -12.29 1.51
C GLU A 95 7.85 -12.88 0.21
N MET A 96 8.63 -13.95 0.36
CA MET A 96 9.11 -14.74 -0.78
C MET A 96 8.06 -15.80 -1.11
N ILE A 97 7.34 -15.65 -2.21
CA ILE A 97 6.32 -16.61 -2.63
C ILE A 97 6.86 -17.54 -3.72
N LEU A 98 6.35 -18.78 -3.77
CA LEU A 98 6.59 -19.66 -4.90
C LEU A 98 5.94 -19.11 -6.17
N ARG A 99 6.56 -19.35 -7.34
CA ARG A 99 6.01 -18.92 -8.65
C ARG A 99 4.57 -19.34 -8.93
N ASN A 100 4.12 -20.46 -8.35
CA ASN A 100 2.79 -21.03 -8.52
C ASN A 100 1.81 -20.66 -7.40
N LYS A 101 2.23 -19.85 -6.42
CA LYS A 101 1.37 -19.35 -5.34
C LYS A 101 0.85 -17.96 -5.72
N THR A 102 -0.39 -17.69 -5.34
CA THR A 102 -1.00 -16.36 -5.43
C THR A 102 -0.57 -15.53 -4.23
N VAL A 103 -0.59 -14.20 -4.40
CA VAL A 103 -0.43 -13.29 -3.26
C VAL A 103 -1.58 -13.45 -2.27
N ARG A 104 -1.30 -13.09 -1.03
CA ARG A 104 -2.35 -12.94 -0.01
C ARG A 104 -3.15 -11.69 -0.37
N ASN A 105 -4.46 -11.79 -0.19
CA ASN A 105 -5.35 -10.69 -0.54
C ASN A 105 -5.76 -9.96 0.73
N ASP A 106 -5.00 -8.93 1.09
CA ASP A 106 -5.38 -7.96 2.12
C ASP A 106 -5.12 -6.56 1.58
N ASP A 107 -6.19 -6.00 1.04
CA ASP A 107 -6.23 -4.63 0.60
C ASP A 107 -6.31 -3.78 1.88
N CYS A 108 -5.15 -3.38 2.42
CA CYS A 108 -5.07 -2.43 3.53
C CYS A 108 -4.32 -1.20 3.06
N ILE A 109 -5.09 -0.22 2.60
CA ILE A 109 -4.59 1.09 2.16
C ILE A 109 -5.43 2.18 2.82
N TYR A 110 -4.85 3.36 3.00
CA TYR A 110 -5.38 4.40 3.90
C TYR A 110 -6.84 4.82 3.61
N HIS A 111 -7.31 4.70 2.37
CA HIS A 111 -8.68 5.09 2.01
C HIS A 111 -9.73 4.09 2.50
N HIS A 112 -9.35 2.84 2.82
CA HIS A 112 -10.25 1.87 3.47
C HIS A 112 -10.64 2.28 4.88
N CYS A 113 -9.86 3.17 5.48
CA CYS A 113 -10.17 3.80 6.76
C CYS A 113 -10.61 5.25 6.55
N SER A 114 -11.29 5.54 5.44
CA SER A 114 -11.86 6.85 5.13
C SER A 114 -10.87 8.02 5.17
N PHE A 115 -9.56 7.72 5.05
CA PHE A 115 -8.47 8.66 5.30
C PHE A 115 -8.42 9.25 6.73
N THR A 116 -9.37 8.87 7.58
CA THR A 116 -9.63 9.35 8.94
C THR A 116 -9.23 8.31 9.99
N GLY A 117 -8.41 7.35 9.59
CA GLY A 117 -7.82 6.36 10.47
C GLY A 117 -6.58 5.70 9.87
N ASN A 118 -5.84 5.01 10.73
CA ASN A 118 -4.74 4.15 10.33
C ASN A 118 -5.27 2.78 9.92
N CYS A 119 -4.92 2.33 8.71
CA CYS A 119 -5.14 0.94 8.30
C CYS A 119 -4.02 0.06 8.84
N TYR A 120 -4.38 -1.05 9.49
CA TYR A 120 -3.45 -2.08 9.92
C TYR A 120 -3.86 -3.44 9.36
N ALA A 121 -2.96 -4.05 8.61
CA ALA A 121 -3.08 -5.43 8.17
C ALA A 121 -2.88 -6.40 9.35
N ALA A 122 -3.60 -7.51 9.34
CA ALA A 122 -3.38 -8.62 10.25
C ALA A 122 -2.06 -9.32 9.94
N SER A 123 -1.48 -10.01 10.92
CA SER A 123 -0.19 -10.71 10.76
C SER A 123 -0.21 -11.79 9.67
N ASP A 124 -1.39 -12.34 9.37
CA ASP A 124 -1.58 -13.34 8.33
C ASP A 124 -1.91 -12.73 6.95
N PHE A 125 -2.08 -11.41 6.86
CA PHE A 125 -2.46 -10.66 5.65
C PHE A 125 -3.73 -11.20 5.00
N ASN A 126 -4.75 -11.52 5.80
CA ASN A 126 -6.07 -11.91 5.30
C ASN A 126 -7.19 -10.94 5.73
N LYS A 127 -6.88 -9.96 6.58
CA LYS A 127 -7.84 -9.03 7.17
C LYS A 127 -7.12 -7.75 7.56
N TYR A 128 -7.81 -6.62 7.46
CA TYR A 128 -7.37 -5.37 8.05
C TYR A 128 -8.30 -4.90 9.16
N LYS A 129 -7.81 -3.95 9.96
CA LYS A 129 -8.60 -3.15 10.88
C LYS A 129 -8.25 -1.67 10.73
N CYS A 130 -9.22 -0.82 10.98
CA CYS A 130 -9.02 0.62 11.08
C CYS A 130 -8.91 1.05 12.54
N GLU A 131 -7.92 1.89 12.83
CA GLU A 131 -7.85 2.66 14.06
C GLU A 131 -8.19 4.10 13.74
N CYS A 132 -9.37 4.54 14.16
CA CYS A 132 -9.89 5.85 13.82
C CYS A 132 -9.18 6.97 14.58
N PHE A 133 -8.97 8.09 13.90
CA PHE A 133 -8.52 9.32 14.54
C PHE A 133 -9.62 9.86 15.47
N ALA A 134 -9.24 10.78 16.34
CA ALA A 134 -10.16 11.36 17.31
C ALA A 134 -11.38 11.98 16.63
N GLY A 135 -12.58 11.71 17.15
CA GLY A 135 -13.84 12.20 16.58
C GLY A 135 -14.43 11.33 15.46
N TYR A 136 -13.65 10.41 14.89
CA TYR A 136 -14.11 9.46 13.89
C TYR A 136 -14.38 8.07 14.46
N PHE A 137 -15.35 7.36 13.87
CA PHE A 137 -15.75 6.03 14.31
C PHE A 137 -16.39 5.21 13.17
N GLY A 138 -16.73 3.96 13.47
CA GLY A 138 -17.20 2.98 12.48
C GLY A 138 -16.10 1.99 12.09
N LYS A 139 -16.46 0.98 11.29
CA LYS A 139 -15.52 -0.08 10.87
C LYS A 139 -14.43 0.46 9.94
N GLU A 140 -14.78 1.43 9.11
CA GLU A 140 -13.92 2.10 8.12
C GLU A 140 -13.59 3.53 8.56
N CYS A 141 -13.86 3.92 9.81
CA CYS A 141 -13.73 5.31 10.30
C CYS A 141 -14.55 6.33 9.50
N GLN A 142 -15.61 5.85 8.87
CA GLN A 142 -16.42 6.61 7.92
C GLN A 142 -17.43 7.56 8.57
N TYR A 143 -17.54 7.53 9.91
CA TYR A 143 -18.52 8.32 10.64
C TYR A 143 -17.84 9.34 11.55
N ASP A 144 -18.54 10.45 11.80
CA ASP A 144 -18.20 11.49 12.75
C ASP A 144 -19.48 12.10 13.37
N GLY A 145 -19.37 13.22 14.08
CA GLY A 145 -20.52 13.91 14.69
C GLY A 145 -21.54 14.46 13.68
N SER A 146 -21.16 14.60 12.41
CA SER A 146 -21.98 15.16 11.32
C SER A 146 -22.40 14.10 10.30
N CYS A 147 -21.73 12.97 10.19
CA CYS A 147 -22.05 11.91 9.23
C CYS A 147 -22.09 10.56 9.93
N GLY A 148 -23.25 9.89 9.94
CA GLY A 148 -23.37 8.54 10.47
C GLY A 148 -24.76 8.18 10.95
N PRO A 149 -24.94 6.96 11.49
CA PRO A 149 -26.26 6.41 11.85
C PRO A 149 -27.02 7.26 12.88
N ASN A 150 -26.29 7.98 13.73
CA ASN A 150 -26.83 8.81 14.81
C ASN A 150 -26.74 10.32 14.50
N SER A 151 -26.31 10.69 13.30
CA SER A 151 -26.21 12.10 12.92
C SER A 151 -27.61 12.66 12.61
N SER A 152 -27.92 13.82 13.17
CA SER A 152 -29.09 14.61 12.76
C SER A 152 -28.84 15.43 11.50
N SER A 153 -27.62 15.42 10.99
CA SER A 153 -27.20 16.19 9.82
C SER A 153 -27.47 15.41 8.54
N GLU A 154 -27.94 16.12 7.52
CA GLU A 154 -28.38 15.53 6.26
C GLU A 154 -27.27 15.49 5.20
N VAL A 155 -26.01 15.33 5.63
CA VAL A 155 -24.82 15.43 4.77
C VAL A 155 -24.89 14.43 3.61
N CYS A 156 -25.36 13.20 3.87
CA CYS A 156 -25.52 12.15 2.86
C CYS A 156 -26.99 11.97 2.46
N ARG A 157 -27.43 12.75 1.47
CA ARG A 157 -28.76 12.62 0.83
C ARG A 157 -28.67 11.81 -0.48
N ASN A 158 -29.83 11.45 -1.05
CA ASN A 158 -29.97 10.79 -2.35
C ASN A 158 -29.19 9.46 -2.48
N GLY A 159 -29.15 8.67 -1.41
CA GLY A 159 -28.43 7.39 -1.40
C GLY A 159 -26.91 7.51 -1.25
N GLY A 160 -26.40 8.69 -0.87
CA GLY A 160 -25.01 8.86 -0.47
C GLY A 160 -24.64 8.05 0.76
N THR A 161 -23.37 7.69 0.87
CA THR A 161 -22.81 6.95 2.01
C THR A 161 -21.66 7.76 2.60
N CYS A 162 -21.62 7.90 3.92
CA CYS A 162 -20.48 8.53 4.61
C CYS A 162 -19.21 7.72 4.31
N ARG A 163 -18.14 8.42 3.90
CA ARG A 163 -16.83 7.87 3.57
C ARG A 163 -15.74 8.90 3.75
#